data_AF-A0A8T8DYC6-F1
#
_entry.id   AF-A0A8T8DYC6-F1
#
_cell.length_a   1.000
_cell.length_b   1.000
_cell.length_c   1.000
_cell.angle_alpha   90.00
_cell.angle_beta   90.00
_cell.angle_gamma   90.00
#
_symmetry.space_group_name_H-M   'P 1'
#
loop_
_entity.id
_entity.type
_entity.pdbx_description
1 polymer ?
#
loop_
_entity_poly.entity_id
_entity_poly.type
_entity_poly.pdbx_seq_one_letter_code
_entity_poly.pdbx_strand_id
1 'polypeptide(L)'
;MATTGTDSTDAERVLHIRFGRSDTSRIEDTLKAIDDGDNVDPYFECTFHDPDQLHQVTRPKNLELLQTIAREKPEGIRETARLVNRDVRQVHRNLGELESLGLIDFEENGNSKRPTVWYDTIEVDLPLMDSNGEYDTADA
;
A
#
# COMPACT_ATOMS: atom_id res chain seq x y z
N MET A 1 -13.05 -10.70 -33.64
CA MET A 1 -13.43 -9.93 -32.45
C MET A 1 -12.15 -9.52 -31.77
N ALA A 2 -11.87 -8.22 -31.72
CA ALA A 2 -10.71 -7.67 -31.06
C ALA A 2 -11.13 -7.24 -29.66
N THR A 3 -10.64 -7.93 -28.63
CA THR A 3 -10.72 -7.45 -27.26
C THR A 3 -9.56 -6.48 -27.09
N THR A 4 -9.75 -5.24 -27.50
CA THR A 4 -8.86 -4.15 -27.08
C THR A 4 -9.21 -3.86 -25.62
N GLY A 5 -8.68 -4.67 -24.71
CA GLY A 5 -8.50 -4.27 -23.33
C GLY A 5 -7.43 -3.20 -23.36
N THR A 6 -7.87 -1.95 -23.27
CA THR A 6 -7.06 -0.75 -23.17
C THR A 6 -5.86 -1.00 -22.27
N ASP A 7 -4.66 -0.68 -22.76
CA ASP A 7 -3.47 -0.51 -21.95
C ASP A 7 -3.77 0.55 -20.87
N SER A 8 -4.28 0.14 -19.72
CA SER A 8 -4.47 0.98 -18.53
C SER A 8 -3.14 1.27 -17.83
N THR A 9 -2.11 1.65 -18.61
CA THR A 9 -0.75 1.88 -18.10
C THR A 9 -0.57 3.29 -17.52
N ASP A 10 -1.62 4.11 -17.46
CA ASP A 10 -1.53 5.53 -17.04
C ASP A 10 -2.63 5.97 -16.07
N ALA A 11 -3.30 5.02 -15.40
CA ALA A 11 -4.11 5.34 -14.23
C ALA A 11 -3.17 5.34 -13.01
N GLU A 12 -3.07 6.46 -12.32
CA GLU A 12 -2.29 6.58 -11.08
C GLU A 12 -2.71 5.46 -10.11
N ARG A 13 -1.79 4.54 -9.82
CA ARG A 13 -2.11 3.39 -8.98
C ARG A 13 -2.08 3.83 -7.53
N VAL A 14 -3.24 3.85 -6.88
CA VAL A 14 -3.37 4.26 -5.48
C VAL A 14 -3.47 3.04 -4.59
N LEU A 15 -2.61 2.98 -3.57
CA LEU A 15 -2.76 2.04 -2.46
C LEU A 15 -3.50 2.74 -1.32
N HIS A 16 -4.69 2.24 -0.98
CA HIS A 16 -5.45 2.72 0.18
C HIS A 16 -5.07 1.92 1.42
N ILE A 17 -4.60 2.61 2.44
CA ILE A 17 -4.26 2.02 3.73
C ILE A 17 -5.37 2.38 4.73
N ARG A 18 -6.12 1.37 5.18
CA ARG A 18 -7.18 1.53 6.19
C ARG A 18 -6.76 0.98 7.54
N PHE A 19 -7.13 1.70 8.60
CA PHE A 19 -6.95 1.27 9.99
C PHE A 19 -8.30 0.91 10.61
N GLY A 20 -8.40 -0.30 11.19
CA GLY A 20 -9.64 -0.78 11.83
C GLY A 20 -10.09 -2.14 11.30
N ARG A 21 -11.36 -2.52 11.53
CA ARG A 21 -11.93 -3.75 10.96
C ARG A 21 -12.09 -3.58 9.46
N SER A 22 -11.66 -4.57 8.67
CA SER A 22 -11.93 -4.61 7.23
C SER A 22 -13.44 -4.55 7.01
N ASP A 23 -13.89 -3.51 6.33
CA ASP A 23 -15.26 -3.41 5.83
C ASP A 23 -15.36 -4.34 4.62
N THR A 24 -15.83 -5.58 4.83
CA THR A 24 -16.08 -6.50 3.72
C THR A 24 -17.17 -6.00 2.76
N SER A 25 -17.95 -5.00 3.17
CA SER A 25 -19.00 -4.33 2.39
C SER A 25 -18.52 -3.85 1.02
N ARG A 26 -17.29 -3.30 0.91
CA ARG A 26 -16.77 -2.79 -0.37
C ARG A 26 -16.41 -3.89 -1.37
N ILE A 27 -15.98 -5.04 -0.86
CA ILE A 27 -15.69 -6.21 -1.71
C ILE A 27 -17.02 -6.71 -2.32
N GLU A 28 -18.09 -6.74 -1.52
CA GLU A 28 -19.43 -7.12 -1.98
C GLU A 28 -19.96 -6.17 -3.06
N ASP A 29 -19.82 -4.85 -2.86
CA ASP A 29 -20.21 -3.85 -3.86
C ASP A 29 -19.42 -3.98 -5.17
N THR A 30 -18.11 -4.23 -5.07
CA THR A 30 -17.23 -4.42 -6.23
C THR A 30 -17.62 -5.66 -7.03
N LEU A 31 -17.88 -6.78 -6.35
CA LEU A 31 -18.32 -8.02 -7.00
C LEU A 31 -19.66 -7.84 -7.71
N LYS A 32 -20.58 -7.10 -7.08
CA LYS A 32 -21.89 -6.80 -7.64
C LYS A 32 -21.80 -5.93 -8.91
N ALA A 33 -20.95 -4.91 -8.90
CA ALA A 33 -20.73 -4.07 -10.08
C ALA A 33 -20.13 -4.86 -11.27
N ILE A 34 -19.23 -5.82 -10.99
CA ILE A 34 -18.70 -6.72 -12.02
C ILE A 34 -19.79 -7.63 -12.59
N ASP A 35 -20.65 -8.20 -11.74
CA ASP A 35 -21.80 -9.02 -12.17
C ASP A 35 -22.80 -8.19 -13.02
N ASP A 36 -22.95 -6.90 -12.71
CA ASP A 36 -23.80 -5.96 -13.45
C ASP A 36 -23.15 -5.46 -14.76
N GLY A 37 -21.90 -5.84 -15.04
CA GLY A 37 -21.17 -5.52 -16.26
C GLY A 37 -20.52 -4.13 -16.28
N ASP A 38 -20.42 -3.47 -15.12
CA ASP A 38 -19.74 -2.19 -14.97
C ASP A 38 -18.21 -2.36 -14.99
N ASN A 39 -17.53 -1.37 -15.55
CA ASN A 39 -16.07 -1.31 -15.56
C ASN A 39 -15.60 -0.70 -14.24
N VAL A 40 -15.11 -1.53 -13.33
CA VAL A 40 -14.65 -1.10 -12.01
C VAL A 40 -13.16 -0.84 -12.05
N ASP A 41 -12.74 0.37 -11.68
CA ASP A 41 -11.33 0.68 -11.50
C ASP A 41 -10.74 -0.17 -10.36
N PRO A 42 -9.55 -0.77 -10.55
CA PRO A 42 -8.95 -1.64 -9.54
C PRO A 42 -8.67 -0.86 -8.25
N TYR A 43 -9.34 -1.25 -7.17
CA TYR A 43 -9.19 -0.66 -5.84
C TYR A 43 -8.30 -1.56 -4.98
N PHE A 44 -7.11 -1.08 -4.63
CA PHE A 44 -6.16 -1.84 -3.82
C PHE A 44 -6.16 -1.34 -2.37
N GLU A 45 -6.52 -2.22 -1.44
CA GLU A 45 -6.61 -1.92 -0.02
C GLU A 45 -5.62 -2.76 0.79
N CYS A 46 -4.93 -2.13 1.74
CA CYS A 46 -4.21 -2.80 2.82
C CYS A 46 -4.82 -2.39 4.16
N THR A 47 -5.34 -3.36 4.92
CA THR A 47 -5.89 -3.11 6.26
C THR A 47 -4.84 -3.41 7.33
N PHE A 48 -4.55 -2.44 8.19
CA PHE A 48 -3.71 -2.63 9.37
C PHE A 48 -4.56 -2.58 10.64
N HIS A 49 -4.28 -3.48 11.58
CA HIS A 49 -5.01 -3.60 12.84
C HIS A 49 -4.20 -3.13 14.06
N ASP A 50 -2.94 -2.77 13.86
CA ASP A 50 -2.01 -2.40 14.93
C ASP A 50 -1.49 -0.96 14.71
N PRO A 51 -1.64 -0.06 15.70
CA PRO A 51 -1.04 1.28 15.67
C PRO A 51 0.47 1.29 15.38
N ASP A 52 1.20 0.25 15.78
CA ASP A 52 2.63 0.16 15.50
C ASP A 52 2.93 0.02 14.00
N GLN A 53 2.03 -0.61 13.25
CA GLN A 53 2.13 -0.73 11.79
C GLN A 53 1.94 0.65 11.14
N LEU A 54 0.94 1.45 11.58
CA LEU A 54 0.76 2.84 11.11
C LEU A 54 2.03 3.66 11.32
N HIS A 55 2.54 3.62 12.56
CA HIS A 55 3.73 4.37 12.91
C HIS A 55 4.92 3.91 12.05
N GLN A 56 5.01 2.63 11.72
CA GLN A 56 6.06 2.13 10.86
C GLN A 56 5.95 2.68 9.43
N VAL A 57 4.77 2.69 8.82
CA VAL A 57 4.57 3.24 7.45
C VAL A 57 4.85 4.75 7.41
N THR A 58 4.32 5.48 8.39
CA THR A 58 4.36 6.95 8.43
C THR A 58 5.69 7.54 8.90
N ARG A 59 6.65 6.70 9.31
CA ARG A 59 8.00 7.16 9.65
C ARG A 59 8.63 7.89 8.45
N PRO A 60 9.21 9.10 8.64
CA PRO A 60 9.83 9.86 7.56
C PRO A 60 10.86 9.06 6.77
N LYS A 61 11.65 8.23 7.46
CA LYS A 61 12.67 7.35 6.86
C LYS A 61 12.12 6.25 5.97
N ASN A 62 10.89 5.80 6.24
CA ASN A 62 10.23 4.75 5.45
C ASN A 62 9.51 5.38 4.26
N LEU A 63 8.87 6.54 4.45
CA LEU A 63 8.33 7.33 3.35
C LEU A 63 9.41 7.73 2.33
N GLU A 64 10.58 8.16 2.79
CA GLU A 64 11.73 8.46 1.92
C GLU A 64 12.17 7.24 1.11
N LEU A 65 12.20 6.04 1.71
CA LEU A 65 12.52 4.81 1.00
C LEU A 65 11.46 4.49 -0.07
N LEU A 66 10.17 4.55 0.28
CA LEU A 66 9.07 4.29 -0.65
C LEU A 66 9.10 5.26 -1.84
N GLN A 67 9.26 6.56 -1.58
CA GLN A 67 9.37 7.58 -2.63
C GLN A 67 10.60 7.34 -3.51
N THR A 68 11.74 6.97 -2.92
CA THR A 68 12.97 6.69 -3.67
C THR A 68 12.81 5.45 -4.55
N ILE A 69 12.18 4.39 -4.05
CA ILE A 69 11.92 3.17 -4.84
C ILE A 69 10.98 3.48 -6.00
N ALA A 70 9.90 4.23 -5.74
CA ALA A 70 8.94 4.64 -6.78
C ALA A 70 9.60 5.47 -7.88
N ARG A 71 10.42 6.46 -7.50
CA ARG A 71 11.02 7.43 -8.43
C ARG A 71 12.24 6.89 -9.16
N GLU A 72 13.19 6.30 -8.43
CA GLU A 72 14.51 5.94 -8.96
C GLU A 72 14.58 4.47 -9.40
N LYS A 73 13.64 3.62 -8.97
CA LYS A 73 13.56 2.19 -9.30
C LYS A 73 14.92 1.47 -9.17
N PRO A 74 15.57 1.55 -7.99
CA PRO A 74 16.92 1.02 -7.79
C PRO A 74 16.99 -0.47 -8.08
N GLU A 75 18.12 -0.96 -8.59
CA GLU A 75 18.36 -2.36 -8.93
C GLU A 75 18.66 -3.23 -7.69
N GLY A 76 18.80 -2.62 -6.51
CA GLY A 76 18.93 -3.37 -5.27
C GLY A 76 19.14 -2.55 -4.00
N ILE A 77 19.29 -3.26 -2.89
CA ILE A 77 19.38 -2.69 -1.54
C ILE A 77 20.57 -1.72 -1.39
N ARG A 78 21.73 -2.07 -1.95
CA ARG A 78 22.95 -1.23 -1.86
C ARG A 78 22.82 0.07 -2.62
N GLU A 79 22.14 0.04 -3.76
CA GLU A 79 21.88 1.24 -4.54
C GLU A 79 20.84 2.12 -3.85
N THR A 80 19.75 1.52 -3.37
CA THR A 80 18.74 2.22 -2.55
C THR A 80 19.40 2.99 -1.41
N ALA A 81 20.32 2.33 -0.68
CA ALA A 81 21.05 2.95 0.41
C ALA A 81 21.93 4.14 0.00
N ARG A 82 22.52 4.09 -1.21
CA ARG A 82 23.28 5.21 -1.77
C ARG A 82 22.37 6.38 -2.15
N LEU A 83 21.21 6.11 -2.74
CA LEU A 83 20.25 7.14 -3.13
C LEU A 83 19.71 7.92 -1.93
N VAL A 84 19.41 7.24 -0.83
CA VAL A 84 18.96 7.89 0.42
C VAL A 84 20.11 8.30 1.35
N ASN A 85 21.37 8.13 0.94
CA ASN A 85 22.57 8.42 1.73
C ASN A 85 22.54 7.82 3.16
N ARG A 86 22.22 6.52 3.28
CA ARG A 86 22.11 5.80 4.56
C ARG A 86 22.92 4.50 4.58
N ASP A 87 23.12 3.98 5.79
CA ASP A 87 23.78 2.69 6.00
C ASP A 87 22.96 1.51 5.42
N VAL A 88 23.66 0.62 4.72
CA VAL A 88 23.05 -0.53 4.01
C VAL A 88 22.33 -1.48 4.98
N ARG A 89 22.85 -1.70 6.19
CA ARG A 89 22.22 -2.60 7.17
C ARG A 89 20.91 -2.01 7.67
N GLN A 90 20.87 -0.70 7.88
CA GLN A 90 19.62 -0.02 8.26
C GLN A 90 18.59 -0.08 7.14
N VAL A 91 19.00 0.18 5.89
CA VAL A 91 18.11 0.12 4.73
C VAL A 91 17.60 -1.29 4.49
N HIS A 92 18.47 -2.30 4.55
CA HIS A 92 18.05 -3.70 4.45
C HIS A 92 16.97 -4.04 5.48
N ARG A 93 17.17 -3.65 6.74
CA ARG A 93 16.19 -3.88 7.81
C ARG A 93 14.87 -3.16 7.51
N ASN A 94 14.91 -1.88 7.10
CA ASN A 94 13.69 -1.13 6.82
C ASN A 94 12.95 -1.65 5.58
N LEU A 95 13.67 -2.11 4.55
CA LEU A 95 13.03 -2.72 3.38
C LEU A 95 12.36 -4.05 3.75
N GLY A 96 12.99 -4.90 4.58
CA GLY A 96 12.34 -6.12 5.08
C GLY A 96 11.12 -5.83 5.96
N GLU A 97 11.16 -4.77 6.75
CA GLU A 97 9.99 -4.29 7.50
C GLU A 97 8.86 -3.85 6.55
N LEU A 98 9.17 -3.08 5.50
CA LEU A 98 8.19 -2.66 4.50
C LEU A 98 7.61 -3.83 3.68
N GLU A 99 8.44 -4.82 3.36
CA GLU A 99 8.02 -6.08 2.71
C GLU A 99 7.05 -6.84 3.61
N SER A 100 7.33 -6.95 4.92
CA SER A 100 6.45 -7.63 5.86
C SER A 100 5.08 -6.95 6.03
N LEU A 101 5.00 -5.65 5.71
CA LEU A 101 3.76 -4.88 5.70
C LEU A 101 3.06 -4.93 4.32
N GLY A 102 3.64 -5.61 3.32
CA GLY A 102 3.09 -5.68 1.96
C GLY A 102 3.20 -4.38 1.16
N LEU A 103 4.05 -3.45 1.59
CA LEU A 103 4.22 -2.15 0.92
C LEU A 103 5.24 -2.18 -0.20
N ILE A 104 6.18 -3.12 -0.15
CA ILE A 104 7.13 -3.36 -1.23
C ILE A 104 7.21 -4.85 -1.50
N ASP A 105 7.62 -5.18 -2.71
CA ASP A 105 8.05 -6.53 -3.06
C ASP A 105 9.55 -6.55 -3.38
N PHE A 106 10.14 -7.73 -3.34
CA PHE A 106 11.47 -7.95 -3.89
C PHE A 106 11.40 -8.82 -5.13
N GLU A 107 11.88 -8.28 -6.25
CA GLU A 107 12.16 -9.05 -7.45
C GLU A 107 13.57 -9.63 -7.40
N GLU A 108 13.72 -10.89 -7.82
CA GLU A 108 15.04 -11.48 -8.04
C GLU A 108 15.62 -10.96 -9.35
N ASN A 109 16.68 -10.16 -9.26
CA ASN A 109 17.47 -9.76 -10.42
C ASN A 109 18.88 -10.36 -10.30
N GLY A 110 19.01 -11.59 -10.81
CA GLY A 110 20.22 -12.40 -10.66
C GLY A 110 20.53 -12.70 -9.19
N ASN A 111 21.65 -12.17 -8.68
CA ASN A 111 22.06 -12.34 -7.27
C ASN A 111 21.60 -11.21 -6.34
N SER A 112 20.83 -10.24 -6.83
CA SER A 112 20.38 -9.08 -6.05
C SER A 112 18.88 -9.08 -5.87
N LYS A 113 18.45 -8.74 -4.65
CA LYS A 113 17.05 -8.44 -4.34
C LYS A 113 16.76 -6.99 -4.68
N ARG A 114 15.90 -6.78 -5.68
CA ARG A 114 15.48 -5.47 -6.17
C ARG A 114 14.17 -5.08 -5.49
N PRO A 115 14.12 -4.01 -4.67
CA PRO A 115 12.87 -3.56 -4.09
C PRO A 115 12.00 -2.87 -5.15
N THR A 116 10.71 -3.19 -5.18
CA THR A 116 9.74 -2.64 -6.12
C THR A 116 8.45 -2.22 -5.42
N VAL A 117 7.80 -1.17 -5.92
CA VAL A 117 6.45 -0.75 -5.54
C VAL A 117 5.55 -0.80 -6.77
N TRP A 118 4.33 -1.28 -6.60
CA TRP A 118 3.34 -1.41 -7.68
C TRP A 118 2.35 -0.24 -7.72
N TYR A 119 2.44 0.70 -6.78
CA TYR A 119 1.60 1.89 -6.66
C TYR A 119 2.43 3.18 -6.80
N ASP A 120 1.76 4.25 -7.17
CA ASP A 120 2.32 5.58 -7.39
C ASP A 120 1.95 6.55 -6.24
N THR A 121 0.79 6.32 -5.59
CA THR A 121 0.28 7.13 -4.47
C THR A 121 -0.20 6.25 -3.30
N ILE A 122 0.00 6.74 -2.07
CA ILE A 122 -0.54 6.12 -0.84
C ILE A 122 -1.56 7.07 -0.23
N GLU A 123 -2.77 6.57 -0.02
CA GLU A 123 -3.79 7.26 0.77
C GLU A 123 -3.95 6.55 2.11
N VAL A 124 -3.99 7.31 3.20
CA VAL A 124 -4.11 6.77 4.56
C VAL A 124 -5.41 7.24 5.19
N ASP A 125 -6.30 6.29 5.45
CA ASP A 125 -7.57 6.52 6.12
C ASP A 125 -7.50 6.00 7.56
N LEU A 126 -7.44 6.96 8.50
CA LEU A 126 -7.43 6.71 9.94
C LEU A 126 -8.70 7.33 10.58
N PRO A 127 -9.78 6.55 10.76
CA PRO A 127 -10.94 7.03 11.50
C PRO A 127 -10.57 7.21 12.98
N LEU A 128 -10.85 8.40 13.53
CA LEU A 128 -10.67 8.69 14.97
C LEU A 128 -11.90 8.33 15.81
N MET A 129 -13.01 8.04 15.15
CA MET A 129 -14.26 7.61 15.75
C MET A 129 -14.51 6.16 15.33
N ASP A 130 -14.70 5.28 16.31
CA ASP A 130 -15.32 3.99 16.04
C ASP A 130 -16.78 4.26 15.66
N SER A 131 -17.18 3.92 14.45
CA SER A 131 -18.58 3.86 14.06
C SER A 131 -19.29 2.67 14.72
N ASN A 132 -19.07 2.46 16.02
CA ASN A 132 -20.03 1.77 16.87
C ASN A 132 -21.07 2.81 17.26
N GLY A 133 -22.06 2.97 16.39
CA GLY A 133 -23.31 3.61 16.75
C GLY A 133 -24.03 2.75 17.79
N GLU A 134 -23.66 2.89 19.05
CA GLU A 134 -24.59 2.70 20.16
C GLU A 134 -24.52 3.96 20.99
N TYR A 135 -25.29 4.97 20.53
CA TYR A 135 -25.77 6.00 21.44
C TYR A 135 -26.58 5.24 22.50
N ASP A 136 -25.94 4.94 23.62
CA ASP A 136 -26.62 4.66 24.87
C ASP A 136 -27.40 5.94 25.20
N THR A 137 -28.61 5.99 24.66
CA THR A 137 -29.64 6.93 25.09
C THR A 137 -30.03 6.41 26.46
N ALA A 138 -29.21 6.74 27.46
CA ALA A 138 -29.55 6.58 28.85
C ALA A 138 -30.66 7.60 29.15
N ASP A 139 -31.87 7.16 28.83
CA ASP A 139 -33.11 7.60 29.44
C ASP A 139 -33.07 7.11 30.91
N ALA A 140 -32.87 8.04 31.85
CA ALA A 140 -33.24 7.91 33.28
C ALA A 140 -33.17 9.26 34.01
#